data_AF-A0A8B0SJQ1-F1
#
_entry.id   AF-A0A8B0SJQ1-F1
#
_cell.length_a   1.000
_cell.length_b   1.000
_cell.length_c   1.000
_cell.angle_alpha   90.00
_cell.angle_beta   90.00
_cell.angle_gamma   90.00
#
_symmetry.space_group_name_H-M   'P 1'
#
loop_
_entity.id
_entity.type
_entity.pdbx_description
1 polymer ?
#
loop_
_entity_poly.entity_id
_entity_poly.type
_entity_poly.pdbx_seq_one_letter_code
_entity_poly.pdbx_strand_id
1 'polypeptide(L)'
;MNMNTANVHTPNKTFMPKPSHLLLAGLVMSSLLTACGGSNGPSAEELAAQAAATAQAAADKAAADKAAADKAAQAAADREAALAAVRKQVSDTVTTVDADTKAAQSASAIAGYSLLQAKQQAANYPEVAETLVKTQAFADQAKQAADQALAQKALATTAASNADSAQTLDAVTAFAQQANKAALSAKEARTAAEQAQDATLESAAQVSAEIQLAESSKRYSKLDSAGNILPASATSWACVQENATGKVWESKTNDNGLRDRDWRYRHMHNSAGYASTRDSTGAILCQSLGNCDAYSYVNAVNNTGVCGRSQWRLPTMEELLSLVQINDNGQRPNIDLKFFPDTVNKPNQAAYCSENLAKTATDCGPNYTNPHYQPDGRIECNYQGVDYGLPISADNPRGGSMAALRHYGEVQDGLSTYPTNNWICYTRLISNR
;
A
#
# COMPACT_ATOMS: atom_id res chain seq x y z
N MET A 1 55.98 44.65 -0.37
CA MET A 1 57.21 44.10 0.22
C MET A 1 56.99 42.59 0.43
N ASN A 2 57.89 41.79 -0.13
CA ASN A 2 58.08 40.32 -0.04
C ASN A 2 56.88 39.42 -0.38
N MET A 3 56.82 38.80 -1.57
CA MET A 3 57.64 37.66 -2.08
C MET A 3 57.72 36.46 -1.14
N ASN A 4 56.97 35.39 -1.47
CA ASN A 4 57.52 34.03 -1.53
C ASN A 4 56.54 33.06 -2.21
N THR A 5 56.97 32.55 -3.36
CA THR A 5 56.42 31.40 -4.08
C THR A 5 56.87 30.11 -3.40
N ALA A 6 55.93 29.19 -3.12
CA ALA A 6 56.23 27.89 -2.54
C ALA A 6 56.39 26.82 -3.63
N ASN A 7 57.52 26.12 -3.55
CA ASN A 7 57.97 24.99 -4.34
C ASN A 7 56.94 23.84 -4.42
N VAL A 8 56.71 23.36 -5.63
CA VAL A 8 56.13 22.03 -5.88
C VAL A 8 57.28 21.02 -6.00
N HIS A 9 57.40 20.14 -5.01
CA HIS A 9 58.26 18.96 -5.08
C HIS A 9 57.56 17.85 -5.85
N THR A 10 58.07 17.51 -7.04
CA THR A 10 57.80 16.26 -7.74
C THR A 10 58.88 15.23 -7.40
N PRO A 11 58.53 14.01 -6.97
CA PRO A 11 59.51 12.95 -6.77
C PRO A 11 59.86 12.25 -8.09
N ASN A 12 61.10 12.52 -8.53
CA ASN A 12 62.16 11.55 -8.80
C ASN A 12 61.89 10.25 -9.61
N LYS A 13 62.71 10.13 -10.68
CA LYS A 13 63.29 8.92 -11.30
C LYS A 13 62.49 8.18 -12.37
N THR A 14 62.41 8.79 -13.54
CA THR A 14 62.56 8.05 -14.80
C THR A 14 64.01 7.55 -14.91
N PHE A 15 64.22 6.26 -14.63
CA PHE A 15 65.44 5.55 -14.99
C PHE A 15 65.47 5.41 -16.53
N MET A 16 66.14 6.33 -17.21
CA MET A 16 66.51 6.13 -18.61
C MET A 16 67.65 5.10 -18.67
N PRO A 17 67.53 3.98 -19.39
CA PRO A 17 68.70 3.20 -19.74
C PRO A 17 69.55 4.03 -20.71
N LYS A 18 70.78 4.34 -20.29
CA LYS A 18 71.81 4.94 -21.16
C LYS A 18 71.93 4.10 -22.43
N PRO A 19 71.84 4.67 -23.65
CA PRO A 19 72.19 3.93 -24.84
C PRO A 19 73.71 3.74 -24.84
N SER A 20 74.11 2.49 -24.92
CA SER A 20 75.48 2.00 -25.02
C SER A 20 76.13 2.43 -26.35
N HIS A 21 76.39 3.74 -26.52
CA HIS A 21 77.06 4.28 -27.71
C HIS A 21 78.58 4.01 -27.74
N LEU A 22 79.13 3.24 -26.80
CA LEU A 22 80.57 2.96 -26.70
C LEU A 22 81.02 1.61 -27.31
N LEU A 23 80.10 0.80 -27.83
CA LEU A 23 80.46 -0.52 -28.38
C LEU A 23 80.67 -0.55 -29.91
N LEU A 24 80.20 0.45 -30.67
CA LEU A 24 80.39 0.49 -32.13
C LEU A 24 81.70 1.15 -32.58
N ALA A 25 82.32 2.00 -31.76
CA ALA A 25 83.60 2.64 -32.12
C ALA A 25 84.81 1.70 -31.99
N GLY A 26 84.71 0.63 -31.18
CA GLY A 26 85.80 -0.33 -30.96
C GLY A 26 85.98 -1.38 -32.07
N LEU A 27 84.94 -1.63 -32.87
CA LEU A 27 84.94 -2.70 -33.88
C LEU A 27 85.49 -2.26 -35.25
N VAL A 28 85.56 -0.96 -35.53
CA VAL A 28 86.14 -0.43 -36.78
C VAL A 28 87.66 -0.23 -36.68
N MET A 29 88.22 -0.10 -35.47
CA MET A 29 89.65 0.17 -35.28
C MET A 29 90.54 -1.09 -35.21
N SER A 30 89.98 -2.30 -35.04
CA SER A 30 90.77 -3.55 -34.96
C SER A 30 90.99 -4.25 -36.30
N SER A 31 90.30 -3.84 -37.39
CA SER A 31 90.47 -4.43 -38.72
C SER A 31 91.51 -3.71 -39.60
N LEU A 32 92.08 -2.59 -39.14
CA LEU A 32 93.05 -1.79 -39.92
C LEU A 32 94.52 -2.01 -39.53
N LEU A 33 94.84 -2.90 -38.57
CA LEU A 33 96.22 -3.12 -38.08
C LEU A 33 96.85 -4.48 -38.42
N THR A 34 96.24 -5.25 -39.33
CA THR A 34 96.85 -6.49 -39.85
C THR A 34 96.78 -6.57 -41.38
N ALA A 35 97.48 -5.66 -42.05
CA ALA A 35 97.69 -5.73 -43.50
C ALA A 35 99.10 -5.25 -43.85
N CYS A 36 100.11 -6.01 -43.45
CA CYS A 36 101.44 -5.93 -44.06
C CYS A 36 102.12 -7.31 -43.96
N GLY A 37 102.00 -8.11 -45.03
CA GLY A 37 102.78 -9.35 -45.22
C GLY A 37 101.95 -10.59 -45.58
N GLY A 38 101.63 -10.76 -46.87
CA GLY A 38 101.06 -12.00 -47.42
C GLY A 38 100.02 -11.75 -48.51
N SER A 39 100.30 -12.22 -49.73
CA SER A 39 99.39 -12.16 -50.89
C SER A 39 98.04 -12.86 -50.59
N ASN A 40 96.94 -12.18 -50.90
CA ASN A 40 95.51 -12.54 -50.75
C ASN A 40 94.76 -11.90 -49.55
N GLY A 41 95.02 -10.62 -49.26
CA GLY A 41 94.16 -9.81 -48.38
C GLY A 41 93.13 -8.98 -49.17
N PRO A 42 91.94 -8.69 -48.60
CA PRO A 42 90.87 -7.94 -49.27
C PRO A 42 91.30 -6.51 -49.63
N SER A 43 90.78 -5.98 -50.75
CA SER A 43 91.13 -4.63 -51.20
C SER A 43 90.53 -3.54 -50.27
N ALA A 44 91.05 -2.31 -50.32
CA ALA A 44 90.49 -1.20 -49.54
C ALA A 44 88.99 -0.94 -49.84
N GLU A 45 88.56 -1.26 -51.06
CA GLU A 45 87.17 -1.18 -51.52
C GLU A 45 86.31 -2.31 -50.93
N GLU A 46 86.89 -3.49 -50.76
CA GLU A 46 86.26 -4.66 -50.15
C GLU A 46 86.10 -4.49 -48.62
N LEU A 47 87.09 -3.89 -47.95
CA LEU A 47 87.00 -3.45 -46.55
C LEU A 47 85.95 -2.35 -46.35
N ALA A 48 85.84 -1.40 -47.27
CA ALA A 48 84.82 -0.35 -47.24
C ALA A 48 83.41 -0.93 -47.46
N ALA A 49 83.25 -1.88 -48.37
CA ALA A 49 81.99 -2.60 -48.59
C ALA A 49 81.59 -3.45 -47.37
N GLN A 50 82.56 -4.10 -46.71
CA GLN A 50 82.33 -4.89 -45.50
C GLN A 50 81.95 -3.99 -44.31
N ALA A 51 82.58 -2.83 -44.18
CA ALA A 51 82.21 -1.81 -43.19
C ALA A 51 80.81 -1.24 -43.45
N ALA A 52 80.45 -0.95 -44.71
CA ALA A 52 79.13 -0.48 -45.09
C ALA A 52 78.03 -1.53 -44.83
N ALA A 53 78.28 -2.80 -45.16
CA ALA A 53 77.36 -3.91 -44.87
C ALA A 53 77.17 -4.11 -43.36
N THR A 54 78.24 -3.98 -42.57
CA THR A 54 78.18 -4.08 -41.10
C THR A 54 77.41 -2.90 -40.49
N ALA A 55 77.59 -1.69 -41.02
CA ALA A 55 76.83 -0.51 -40.62
C ALA A 55 75.34 -0.63 -40.96
N GLN A 56 75.00 -1.16 -42.13
CA GLN A 56 73.62 -1.43 -42.52
C GLN A 56 72.97 -2.49 -41.63
N ALA A 57 73.66 -3.61 -41.35
CA ALA A 57 73.15 -4.64 -40.45
C ALA A 57 72.94 -4.13 -39.01
N ALA A 58 73.80 -3.23 -38.53
CA ALA A 58 73.62 -2.57 -37.23
C ALA A 58 72.41 -1.60 -37.23
N ALA A 59 72.18 -0.88 -38.34
CA ALA A 59 71.02 -0.02 -38.51
C ALA A 59 69.71 -0.83 -38.56
N ASP A 60 69.69 -1.95 -39.29
CA ASP A 60 68.53 -2.85 -39.39
C ASP A 60 68.20 -3.48 -38.03
N LYS A 61 69.21 -3.90 -37.26
CA LYS A 61 69.03 -4.40 -35.90
C LYS A 61 68.47 -3.32 -34.97
N ALA A 62 69.01 -2.10 -35.02
CA ALA A 62 68.51 -0.98 -34.21
C ALA A 62 67.05 -0.62 -34.55
N ALA A 63 66.67 -0.70 -35.83
CA ALA A 63 65.29 -0.51 -36.27
C ALA A 63 64.35 -1.62 -35.75
N ALA A 64 64.80 -2.89 -35.78
CA ALA A 64 64.06 -4.02 -35.23
C ALA A 64 63.89 -3.92 -33.70
N ASP A 65 64.95 -3.57 -32.97
CA ASP A 65 64.93 -3.37 -31.52
C ASP A 65 63.99 -2.22 -31.13
N LYS A 66 63.99 -1.12 -31.90
CA LYS A 66 63.03 -0.02 -31.71
C LYS A 66 61.59 -0.46 -31.95
N ALA A 67 61.32 -1.20 -33.04
CA ALA A 67 59.98 -1.71 -33.33
C ALA A 67 59.46 -2.67 -32.23
N ALA A 68 60.35 -3.50 -31.66
CA ALA A 68 60.03 -4.37 -30.54
C ALA A 68 59.74 -3.57 -29.25
N ALA A 69 60.52 -2.53 -28.96
CA ALA A 69 60.27 -1.63 -27.83
C ALA A 69 58.95 -0.87 -27.97
N ASP A 70 58.66 -0.33 -29.17
CA ASP A 70 57.40 0.36 -29.48
C ASP A 70 56.20 -0.60 -29.30
N LYS A 71 56.30 -1.85 -29.75
CA LYS A 71 55.27 -2.88 -29.56
C LYS A 71 55.06 -3.24 -28.09
N ALA A 72 56.15 -3.34 -27.31
CA ALA A 72 56.06 -3.61 -25.87
C ALA A 72 55.44 -2.44 -25.10
N ALA A 73 55.76 -1.20 -25.47
CA ALA A 73 55.16 0.01 -24.91
C ALA A 73 53.65 0.08 -25.21
N GLN A 74 53.24 -0.23 -26.45
CA GLN A 74 51.82 -0.29 -26.80
C GLN A 74 51.10 -1.38 -25.99
N ALA A 75 51.67 -2.58 -25.88
CA ALA A 75 51.07 -3.66 -25.09
C ALA A 75 50.93 -3.31 -23.59
N ALA A 76 51.88 -2.53 -23.04
CA ALA A 76 51.79 -2.02 -21.68
C ALA A 76 50.67 -0.98 -21.52
N ALA A 77 50.52 -0.07 -22.49
CA ALA A 77 49.45 0.92 -22.52
C ALA A 77 48.06 0.27 -22.64
N ASP A 78 47.92 -0.72 -23.53
CA ASP A 78 46.67 -1.47 -23.73
C ASP A 78 46.28 -2.24 -22.45
N ARG A 79 47.26 -2.82 -21.75
CA ARG A 79 47.03 -3.48 -20.47
C ARG A 79 46.55 -2.50 -19.39
N GLU A 80 47.16 -1.33 -19.28
CA GLU A 80 46.75 -0.32 -18.28
C GLU A 80 45.35 0.20 -18.58
N ALA A 81 45.03 0.43 -19.86
CA ALA A 81 43.68 0.80 -20.28
C ALA A 81 42.64 -0.28 -19.92
N ALA A 82 42.98 -1.57 -20.11
CA ALA A 82 42.12 -2.67 -19.73
C ALA A 82 41.90 -2.76 -18.20
N LEU A 83 42.96 -2.60 -17.40
CA LEU A 83 42.87 -2.56 -15.94
C LEU A 83 41.98 -1.40 -15.47
N ALA A 84 42.19 -0.20 -16.02
CA ALA A 84 41.40 0.99 -15.69
C ALA A 84 39.92 0.81 -16.03
N ALA A 85 39.61 0.19 -17.18
CA ALA A 85 38.23 -0.10 -17.58
C ALA A 85 37.52 -1.05 -16.60
N VAL A 86 38.17 -2.13 -16.17
CA VAL A 86 37.57 -3.07 -15.21
C VAL A 86 37.45 -2.44 -13.82
N ARG A 87 38.46 -1.69 -13.35
CA ARG A 87 38.36 -0.94 -12.07
C ARG A 87 37.18 0.04 -12.08
N LYS A 88 36.98 0.75 -13.20
CA LYS A 88 35.81 1.62 -13.37
C LYS A 88 34.49 0.83 -13.26
N GLN A 89 34.40 -0.34 -13.89
CA GLN A 89 33.23 -1.21 -13.74
C GLN A 89 32.97 -1.57 -12.27
N VAL A 90 34.01 -1.94 -11.51
CA VAL A 90 33.86 -2.24 -10.08
C VAL A 90 33.35 -1.04 -9.29
N SER A 91 33.90 0.16 -9.55
CA SER A 91 33.44 1.41 -8.94
C SER A 91 31.98 1.73 -9.27
N ASP A 92 31.57 1.56 -10.52
CA ASP A 92 30.19 1.75 -10.95
C ASP A 92 29.27 0.75 -10.23
N THR A 93 29.67 -0.52 -10.09
CA THR A 93 28.95 -1.55 -9.33
C THR A 93 28.79 -1.19 -7.84
N VAL A 94 29.83 -0.65 -7.19
CA VAL A 94 29.73 -0.18 -5.78
C VAL A 94 28.69 0.93 -5.65
N THR A 95 28.59 1.82 -6.64
CA THR A 95 27.58 2.89 -6.64
C THR A 95 26.16 2.32 -6.71
N THR A 96 25.94 1.29 -7.53
CA THR A 96 24.66 0.57 -7.57
C THR A 96 24.33 -0.09 -6.23
N VAL A 97 25.30 -0.78 -5.62
CA VAL A 97 25.11 -1.42 -4.30
C VAL A 97 24.77 -0.40 -3.21
N ASP A 98 25.40 0.78 -3.23
CA ASP A 98 25.09 1.86 -2.29
C ASP A 98 23.65 2.36 -2.44
N ALA A 99 23.18 2.53 -3.69
CA ALA A 99 21.80 2.91 -3.97
C ALA A 99 20.80 1.85 -3.48
N ASP A 100 21.05 0.57 -3.77
CA ASP A 100 20.19 -0.53 -3.32
C ASP A 100 20.16 -0.65 -1.79
N THR A 101 21.31 -0.46 -1.13
CA THR A 101 21.41 -0.47 0.33
C THR A 101 20.59 0.66 0.96
N LYS A 102 20.70 1.88 0.41
CA LYS A 102 19.91 3.04 0.89
C LYS A 102 18.41 2.82 0.73
N ALA A 103 17.98 2.21 -0.38
CA ALA A 103 16.58 1.86 -0.59
C ALA A 103 16.11 0.81 0.44
N ALA A 104 16.89 -0.24 0.67
CA ALA A 104 16.58 -1.27 1.68
C ALA A 104 16.46 -0.67 3.11
N GLN A 105 17.39 0.21 3.47
CA GLN A 105 17.35 0.94 4.75
C GLN A 105 16.13 1.84 4.88
N SER A 106 15.74 2.52 3.79
CA SER A 106 14.53 3.34 3.75
C SER A 106 13.28 2.50 3.97
N ALA A 107 13.20 1.33 3.32
CA ALA A 107 12.09 0.40 3.48
C ALA A 107 11.98 -0.12 4.93
N SER A 108 13.10 -0.52 5.54
CA SER A 108 13.14 -0.91 6.95
C SER A 108 12.69 0.21 7.89
N ALA A 109 13.10 1.46 7.63
CA ALA A 109 12.70 2.61 8.45
C ALA A 109 11.20 2.87 8.38
N ILE A 110 10.60 2.78 7.18
CA ILE A 110 9.15 2.93 6.98
C ILE A 110 8.39 1.82 7.73
N ALA A 111 8.84 0.57 7.61
CA ALA A 111 8.25 -0.57 8.33
C ALA A 111 8.32 -0.36 9.86
N GLY A 112 9.48 0.04 10.37
CA GLY A 112 9.66 0.32 11.80
C GLY A 112 8.77 1.45 12.33
N TYR A 113 8.58 2.51 11.54
CA TYR A 113 7.67 3.60 11.90
C TYR A 113 6.19 3.15 11.91
N SER A 114 5.76 2.39 10.91
CA SER A 114 4.39 1.86 10.84
C SER A 114 4.08 0.93 12.02
N LEU A 115 5.01 0.04 12.37
CA LEU A 115 4.92 -0.80 13.57
C LEU A 115 4.81 0.03 14.85
N LEU A 116 5.59 1.11 14.98
CA LEU A 116 5.53 1.98 16.16
C LEU A 116 4.14 2.61 16.32
N GLN A 117 3.56 3.10 15.22
CA GLN A 117 2.20 3.65 15.22
C GLN A 117 1.17 2.57 15.60
N ALA A 118 1.28 1.37 15.03
CA ALA A 118 0.39 0.25 15.36
C ALA A 118 0.47 -0.12 16.86
N LYS A 119 1.68 -0.17 17.44
CA LYS A 119 1.88 -0.41 18.88
C LYS A 119 1.23 0.65 19.76
N GLN A 120 1.33 1.93 19.38
CA GLN A 120 0.72 3.02 20.14
C GLN A 120 -0.80 2.93 20.14
N GLN A 121 -1.40 2.61 18.99
CA GLN A 121 -2.85 2.46 18.87
C GLN A 121 -3.35 1.23 19.65
N ALA A 122 -2.62 0.12 19.58
CA ALA A 122 -3.00 -1.16 20.20
C ALA A 122 -2.89 -1.20 21.74
N ALA A 123 -2.35 -0.17 22.39
CA ALA A 123 -2.01 -0.21 23.82
C ALA A 123 -3.17 -0.60 24.75
N ASN A 124 -4.41 -0.26 24.37
CA ASN A 124 -5.63 -0.54 25.15
C ASN A 124 -6.53 -1.62 24.54
N TYR A 125 -6.06 -2.35 23.52
CA TYR A 125 -6.88 -3.30 22.74
C TYR A 125 -6.20 -4.69 22.73
N PRO A 126 -6.41 -5.52 23.76
CA PRO A 126 -5.78 -6.84 23.84
C PRO A 126 -6.16 -7.77 22.66
N GLU A 127 -7.33 -7.58 22.07
CA GLU A 127 -7.83 -8.35 20.93
C GLU A 127 -6.98 -8.23 19.66
N VAL A 128 -6.18 -7.16 19.50
CA VAL A 128 -5.32 -6.98 18.31
C VAL A 128 -3.89 -7.53 18.50
N ALA A 129 -3.62 -8.15 19.65
CA ALA A 129 -2.28 -8.62 20.00
C ALA A 129 -1.69 -9.61 18.98
N GLU A 130 -2.51 -10.50 18.41
CA GLU A 130 -2.05 -11.45 17.40
C GLU A 130 -1.61 -10.75 16.10
N THR A 131 -2.44 -9.82 15.61
CA THR A 131 -2.14 -9.03 14.41
C THR A 131 -0.89 -8.17 14.64
N LEU A 132 -0.74 -7.57 15.82
CA LEU A 132 0.44 -6.78 16.17
C LEU A 132 1.73 -7.60 16.18
N VAL A 133 1.69 -8.86 16.63
CA VAL A 133 2.84 -9.78 16.55
C VAL A 133 3.21 -10.07 15.10
N LYS A 134 2.23 -10.24 14.20
CA LYS A 134 2.48 -10.39 12.76
C LYS A 134 3.10 -9.13 12.17
N THR A 135 2.58 -7.94 12.51
CA THR A 135 3.14 -6.66 12.08
C THR A 135 4.61 -6.52 12.52
N GLN A 136 4.92 -6.92 13.76
CA GLN A 136 6.29 -6.92 14.28
C GLN A 136 7.21 -7.84 13.47
N ALA A 137 6.75 -9.05 13.16
CA ALA A 137 7.53 -10.01 12.38
C ALA A 137 7.89 -9.49 10.98
N PHE A 138 6.96 -8.81 10.30
CA PHE A 138 7.24 -8.19 8.99
C PHE A 138 8.24 -7.03 9.11
N ALA A 139 8.11 -6.17 10.13
CA ALA A 139 9.06 -5.08 10.34
C ALA A 139 10.49 -5.62 10.66
N ASP A 140 10.57 -6.72 11.41
CA ASP A 140 11.85 -7.39 11.70
C ASP A 140 12.45 -8.03 10.44
N GLN A 141 11.63 -8.59 9.53
CA GLN A 141 12.09 -9.07 8.23
C GLN A 141 12.65 -7.94 7.36
N ALA A 142 11.97 -6.79 7.31
CA ALA A 142 12.45 -5.62 6.57
C ALA A 142 13.82 -5.14 7.09
N LYS A 143 14.00 -5.15 8.42
CA LYS A 143 15.27 -4.83 9.06
C LYS A 143 16.37 -5.84 8.72
N GLN A 144 16.09 -7.13 8.82
CA GLN A 144 17.07 -8.18 8.48
C GLN A 144 17.52 -8.08 7.01
N ALA A 145 16.60 -7.79 6.10
CA ALA A 145 16.91 -7.59 4.69
C ALA A 145 17.78 -6.33 4.46
N ALA A 146 17.50 -5.23 5.17
CA ALA A 146 18.35 -4.03 5.13
C ALA A 146 19.77 -4.30 5.67
N ASP A 147 19.90 -5.07 6.76
CA ASP A 147 21.19 -5.48 7.32
C ASP A 147 21.97 -6.38 6.34
N GLN A 148 21.28 -7.25 5.60
CA GLN A 148 21.89 -8.05 4.52
C GLN A 148 22.41 -7.18 3.37
N ALA A 149 21.65 -6.18 2.93
CA ALA A 149 22.11 -5.24 1.90
C ALA A 149 23.37 -4.48 2.34
N LEU A 150 23.41 -4.04 3.62
CA LEU A 150 24.58 -3.39 4.20
C LEU A 150 25.81 -4.31 4.24
N ALA A 151 25.63 -5.60 4.54
CA ALA A 151 26.70 -6.58 4.48
C ALA A 151 27.25 -6.75 3.04
N GLN A 152 26.37 -6.75 2.02
CA GLN A 152 26.79 -6.81 0.61
C GLN A 152 27.54 -5.55 0.17
N LYS A 153 27.15 -4.38 0.69
CA LYS A 153 27.91 -3.13 0.49
C LYS A 153 29.35 -3.25 0.98
N ALA A 154 29.56 -3.80 2.18
CA ALA A 154 30.91 -4.02 2.71
C ALA A 154 31.76 -4.95 1.83
N LEU A 155 31.15 -6.00 1.26
CA LEU A 155 31.82 -6.92 0.33
C LEU A 155 32.18 -6.23 -0.99
N ALA A 156 31.26 -5.44 -1.56
CA ALA A 156 31.51 -4.70 -2.80
C ALA A 156 32.61 -3.64 -2.62
N THR A 157 32.60 -2.89 -1.51
CA THR A 157 33.65 -1.91 -1.18
C THR A 157 35.02 -2.58 -1.00
N THR A 158 35.06 -3.76 -0.37
CA THR A 158 36.29 -4.54 -0.23
C THR A 158 36.83 -5.00 -1.58
N ALA A 159 35.94 -5.49 -2.46
CA ALA A 159 36.31 -5.88 -3.82
C ALA A 159 36.87 -4.70 -4.63
N ALA A 160 36.28 -3.50 -4.51
CA ALA A 160 36.80 -2.28 -5.14
C ALA A 160 38.22 -1.93 -4.65
N SER A 161 38.43 -1.90 -3.33
CA SER A 161 39.77 -1.60 -2.77
C SER A 161 40.84 -2.60 -3.23
N ASN A 162 40.48 -3.88 -3.35
CA ASN A 162 41.39 -4.90 -3.86
C ASN A 162 41.62 -4.77 -5.38
N ALA A 163 40.60 -4.40 -6.16
CA ALA A 163 40.71 -4.15 -7.59
C ALA A 163 41.64 -2.96 -7.90
N ASP A 164 41.63 -1.92 -7.07
CA ASP A 164 42.53 -0.76 -7.20
C ASP A 164 43.99 -1.15 -7.01
N SER A 165 44.27 -2.09 -6.11
CA SER A 165 45.63 -2.55 -5.79
C SER A 165 46.14 -3.67 -6.71
N ALA A 166 45.25 -4.33 -7.45
CA ALA A 166 45.59 -5.46 -8.31
C ALA A 166 46.31 -5.03 -9.60
N GLN A 167 47.36 -5.77 -9.98
CA GLN A 167 48.21 -5.43 -11.13
C GLN A 167 47.94 -6.30 -12.38
N THR A 168 47.20 -7.40 -12.24
CA THR A 168 46.89 -8.34 -13.34
C THR A 168 45.43 -8.24 -13.73
N LEU A 169 45.15 -8.45 -15.03
CA LEU A 169 43.78 -8.42 -15.53
C LEU A 169 42.93 -9.49 -14.86
N ASP A 170 43.47 -10.71 -14.71
CA ASP A 170 42.79 -11.82 -14.03
C ASP A 170 42.35 -11.47 -12.60
N ALA A 171 43.22 -10.78 -11.83
CA ALA A 171 42.89 -10.39 -10.46
C ALA A 171 41.81 -9.31 -10.42
N VAL A 172 41.91 -8.26 -11.24
CA VAL A 172 40.89 -7.21 -11.31
C VAL A 172 39.55 -7.78 -11.79
N THR A 173 39.56 -8.70 -12.75
CA THR A 173 38.36 -9.41 -13.22
C THR A 173 37.73 -10.28 -12.12
N ALA A 174 38.53 -10.97 -11.31
CA ALA A 174 38.02 -11.74 -10.18
C ALA A 174 37.32 -10.83 -9.14
N PHE A 175 37.89 -9.67 -8.83
CA PHE A 175 37.25 -8.70 -7.93
C PHE A 175 35.99 -8.09 -8.55
N ALA A 176 35.95 -7.86 -9.87
CA ALA A 176 34.74 -7.43 -10.55
C ALA A 176 33.61 -8.47 -10.43
N GLN A 177 33.91 -9.76 -10.54
CA GLN A 177 32.94 -10.83 -10.31
C GLN A 177 32.43 -10.84 -8.87
N GLN A 178 33.31 -10.63 -7.88
CA GLN A 178 32.92 -10.53 -6.48
C GLN A 178 31.98 -9.34 -6.24
N ALA A 179 32.30 -8.16 -6.79
CA ALA A 179 31.44 -6.98 -6.69
C ALA A 179 30.08 -7.19 -7.37
N ASN A 180 30.04 -7.82 -8.55
CA ASN A 180 28.79 -8.11 -9.26
C ASN A 180 27.91 -9.10 -8.49
N LYS A 181 28.51 -10.10 -7.83
CA LYS A 181 27.78 -11.02 -6.94
C LYS A 181 27.17 -10.27 -5.76
N ALA A 182 27.94 -9.39 -5.13
CA ALA A 182 27.45 -8.56 -4.04
C ALA A 182 26.31 -7.63 -4.50
N ALA A 183 26.39 -7.07 -5.71
CA ALA A 183 25.31 -6.27 -6.30
C ALA A 183 24.02 -7.05 -6.52
N LEU A 184 24.10 -8.27 -7.02
CA LEU A 184 22.91 -9.11 -7.17
C LEU A 184 22.26 -9.39 -5.80
N SER A 185 23.05 -9.79 -4.81
CA SER A 185 22.53 -10.06 -3.46
C SER A 185 22.03 -8.80 -2.75
N ALA A 186 22.63 -7.62 -2.99
CA ALA A 186 22.13 -6.35 -2.46
C ALA A 186 20.76 -5.99 -3.05
N LYS A 187 20.57 -6.23 -4.35
CA LYS A 187 19.30 -6.02 -5.05
C LYS A 187 18.20 -6.98 -4.56
N GLU A 188 18.54 -8.24 -4.32
CA GLU A 188 17.64 -9.24 -3.72
C GLU A 188 17.22 -8.81 -2.32
N ALA A 189 18.19 -8.40 -1.48
CA ALA A 189 17.94 -7.89 -0.14
C ALA A 189 17.07 -6.62 -0.15
N ARG A 190 17.29 -5.69 -1.08
CA ARG A 190 16.40 -4.53 -1.27
C ARG A 190 14.96 -4.95 -1.57
N THR A 191 14.78 -5.85 -2.54
CA THR A 191 13.45 -6.35 -2.91
C THR A 191 12.73 -7.00 -1.72
N ALA A 192 13.47 -7.80 -0.93
CA ALA A 192 12.92 -8.42 0.28
C ALA A 192 12.53 -7.37 1.34
N ALA A 193 13.33 -6.31 1.51
CA ALA A 193 13.01 -5.22 2.44
C ALA A 193 11.74 -4.46 2.02
N GLU A 194 11.58 -4.17 0.73
CA GLU A 194 10.39 -3.51 0.16
C GLU A 194 9.13 -4.37 0.31
N GLN A 195 9.21 -5.69 0.05
CA GLN A 195 8.08 -6.60 0.26
C GLN A 195 7.66 -6.70 1.73
N ALA A 196 8.64 -6.78 2.64
CA ALA A 196 8.37 -6.81 4.07
C ALA A 196 7.82 -5.47 4.60
N GLN A 197 8.23 -4.34 4.01
CA GLN A 197 7.62 -3.03 4.25
C GLN A 197 6.13 -3.05 3.86
N ASP A 198 5.78 -3.50 2.66
CA ASP A 198 4.39 -3.54 2.20
C ASP A 198 3.52 -4.43 3.10
N ALA A 199 4.02 -5.61 3.47
CA ALA A 199 3.34 -6.50 4.42
C ALA A 199 3.17 -5.88 5.81
N THR A 200 4.14 -5.08 6.27
CA THR A 200 4.04 -4.33 7.52
C THR A 200 2.92 -3.28 7.44
N LEU A 201 2.85 -2.53 6.34
CA LEU A 201 1.84 -1.49 6.14
C LEU A 201 0.42 -2.08 6.09
N GLU A 202 0.24 -3.19 5.36
CA GLU A 202 -1.05 -3.89 5.30
C GLU A 202 -1.47 -4.42 6.68
N SER A 203 -0.54 -5.08 7.39
CA SER A 203 -0.81 -5.60 8.73
C SER A 203 -1.10 -4.49 9.74
N ALA A 204 -0.41 -3.34 9.67
CA ALA A 204 -0.70 -2.18 10.51
C ALA A 204 -2.07 -1.57 10.21
N ALA A 205 -2.49 -1.52 8.94
CA ALA A 205 -3.83 -1.11 8.57
C ALA A 205 -4.89 -2.07 9.14
N GLN A 206 -4.61 -3.38 9.17
CA GLN A 206 -5.46 -4.36 9.83
C GLN A 206 -5.58 -4.13 11.34
N VAL A 207 -4.48 -3.81 12.04
CA VAL A 207 -4.53 -3.41 13.46
C VAL A 207 -5.50 -2.24 13.66
N SER A 208 -5.38 -1.20 12.83
CA SER A 208 -6.30 -0.06 12.92
C SER A 208 -7.76 -0.46 12.67
N ALA A 209 -8.02 -1.36 11.72
CA ALA A 209 -9.38 -1.82 11.42
C ALA A 209 -9.99 -2.64 12.57
N GLU A 210 -9.19 -3.52 13.19
CA GLU A 210 -9.61 -4.32 14.35
C GLU A 210 -9.90 -3.45 15.57
N ILE A 211 -9.11 -2.39 15.79
CA ILE A 211 -9.37 -1.39 16.83
C ILE A 211 -10.71 -0.68 16.59
N GLN A 212 -10.98 -0.24 15.35
CA GLN A 212 -12.27 0.39 15.03
C GLN A 212 -13.45 -0.56 15.23
N LEU A 213 -13.26 -1.85 14.92
CA LEU A 213 -14.27 -2.87 15.20
C LEU A 213 -14.47 -3.07 16.71
N ALA A 214 -13.40 -3.07 17.49
CA ALA A 214 -13.47 -3.19 18.94
C ALA A 214 -14.19 -2.01 19.60
N GLU A 215 -13.91 -0.78 19.17
CA GLU A 215 -14.63 0.42 19.64
C GLU A 215 -16.12 0.33 19.35
N SER A 216 -16.50 -0.01 18.10
CA SER A 216 -17.90 -0.24 17.75
C SER A 216 -18.54 -1.38 18.57
N SER A 217 -17.76 -2.42 18.90
CA SER A 217 -18.21 -3.56 19.69
C SER A 217 -18.47 -3.23 21.16
N LYS A 218 -18.02 -2.08 21.67
CA LYS A 218 -18.46 -1.58 22.97
C LYS A 218 -19.94 -1.23 22.97
N ARG A 219 -20.42 -0.68 21.84
CA ARG A 219 -21.82 -0.29 21.68
C ARG A 219 -22.71 -1.45 21.22
N TYR A 220 -22.18 -2.33 20.37
CA TYR A 220 -22.96 -3.36 19.71
C TYR A 220 -22.40 -4.77 19.87
N SER A 221 -23.27 -5.78 19.85
CA SER A 221 -22.90 -7.19 19.74
C SER A 221 -23.63 -7.84 18.56
N LYS A 222 -22.93 -8.64 17.76
CA LYS A 222 -23.55 -9.47 16.71
C LYS A 222 -24.19 -10.70 17.35
N LEU A 223 -25.38 -11.07 16.89
CA LEU A 223 -26.10 -12.25 17.37
C LEU A 223 -26.36 -13.26 16.24
N ASP A 224 -26.28 -14.55 16.56
CA ASP A 224 -26.71 -15.62 15.66
C ASP A 224 -28.26 -15.73 15.57
N SER A 225 -28.75 -16.69 14.79
CA SER A 225 -30.19 -16.91 14.60
C SER A 225 -30.93 -17.40 15.86
N ALA A 226 -30.22 -17.89 16.87
CA ALA A 226 -30.77 -18.28 18.16
C ALA A 226 -30.65 -17.16 19.21
N GLY A 227 -29.97 -16.05 18.88
CA GLY A 227 -29.77 -14.91 19.77
C GLY A 227 -28.50 -14.99 20.62
N ASN A 228 -27.58 -15.93 20.34
CA ASN A 228 -26.30 -16.02 21.05
C ASN A 228 -25.32 -14.98 20.50
N ILE A 229 -24.49 -14.42 21.40
CA ILE A 229 -23.45 -13.46 21.02
C ILE A 229 -22.39 -14.15 20.15
N LEU A 230 -22.05 -13.50 19.04
CA LEU A 230 -20.99 -13.89 18.12
C LEU A 230 -19.72 -13.04 18.38
N PRO A 231 -18.55 -13.53 17.96
CA PRO A 231 -17.35 -12.69 17.88
C PRO A 231 -17.61 -11.42 17.06
N ALA A 232 -17.01 -10.29 17.46
CA ALA A 232 -17.11 -9.03 16.72
C ALA A 232 -16.71 -9.17 15.24
N SER A 233 -15.71 -10.02 14.97
CA SER A 233 -15.19 -10.36 13.64
C SER A 233 -16.10 -11.27 12.80
N ALA A 234 -17.24 -11.72 13.34
CA ALA A 234 -18.18 -12.55 12.59
C ALA A 234 -18.61 -11.85 11.29
N THR A 235 -18.50 -12.58 10.18
CA THR A 235 -18.82 -12.08 8.83
C THR A 235 -20.30 -12.20 8.49
N SER A 236 -21.08 -12.91 9.31
CA SER A 236 -22.53 -13.02 9.20
C SER A 236 -23.17 -13.07 10.58
N TRP A 237 -24.36 -12.48 10.70
CA TRP A 237 -25.16 -12.42 11.91
C TRP A 237 -26.63 -12.20 11.54
N ALA A 238 -27.54 -12.60 12.43
CA ALA A 238 -28.97 -12.45 12.20
C ALA A 238 -29.54 -11.17 12.84
N CYS A 239 -28.92 -10.70 13.93
CA CYS A 239 -29.31 -9.48 14.64
C CYS A 239 -28.12 -8.75 15.26
N VAL A 240 -28.37 -7.52 15.69
CA VAL A 240 -27.44 -6.69 16.44
C VAL A 240 -28.05 -6.31 17.78
N GLN A 241 -27.38 -6.61 18.88
CA GLN A 241 -27.76 -6.09 20.20
C GLN A 241 -27.07 -4.76 20.46
N GLU A 242 -27.79 -3.77 20.94
CA GLU A 242 -27.20 -2.59 21.57
C GLU A 242 -26.88 -2.91 23.04
N ASN A 243 -25.60 -2.85 23.41
CA ASN A 243 -25.10 -3.37 24.68
C ASN A 243 -25.63 -2.59 25.90
N ALA A 244 -25.76 -1.26 25.79
CA ALA A 244 -26.18 -0.41 26.89
C ALA A 244 -27.64 -0.64 27.30
N THR A 245 -28.53 -0.88 26.33
CA THR A 245 -29.98 -1.02 26.55
C THR A 245 -30.45 -2.47 26.52
N GLY A 246 -29.66 -3.38 25.96
CA GLY A 246 -30.05 -4.76 25.67
C GLY A 246 -31.07 -4.89 24.54
N LYS A 247 -31.42 -3.79 23.86
CA LYS A 247 -32.34 -3.81 22.71
C LYS A 247 -31.70 -4.57 21.56
N VAL A 248 -32.49 -5.34 20.83
CA VAL A 248 -32.03 -6.14 19.70
C VAL A 248 -32.66 -5.60 18.42
N TRP A 249 -31.81 -5.37 17.44
CA TRP A 249 -32.12 -4.84 16.12
C TRP A 249 -32.03 -5.93 15.08
N GLU A 250 -32.98 -5.93 14.17
CA GLU A 250 -32.98 -6.81 13.02
C GLU A 250 -31.82 -6.47 12.06
N SER A 251 -31.13 -7.51 11.58
CA SER A 251 -30.24 -7.40 10.41
C SER A 251 -30.94 -7.99 9.18
N LYS A 252 -31.06 -7.20 8.12
CA LYS A 252 -31.77 -7.61 6.90
C LYS A 252 -30.95 -8.60 6.07
N THR A 253 -31.63 -9.40 5.25
CA THR A 253 -31.01 -10.34 4.30
C THR A 253 -30.88 -9.73 2.91
N ASN A 254 -30.28 -10.46 1.97
CA ASN A 254 -30.16 -10.06 0.57
C ASN A 254 -30.36 -11.32 -0.32
N ASP A 255 -31.56 -11.87 -0.24
CA ASP A 255 -31.95 -13.20 -0.72
C ASP A 255 -33.35 -13.26 -1.36
N ASN A 256 -33.99 -12.11 -1.58
CA ASN A 256 -35.40 -11.95 -1.95
C ASN A 256 -36.39 -12.62 -0.98
N GLY A 257 -35.93 -13.04 0.21
CA GLY A 257 -36.75 -13.64 1.25
C GLY A 257 -37.54 -12.59 2.02
N LEU A 258 -38.30 -13.01 3.04
CA LEU A 258 -39.17 -12.14 3.83
C LEU A 258 -38.45 -10.86 4.32
N ARG A 259 -37.19 -10.99 4.76
CA ARG A 259 -36.41 -9.94 5.41
C ARG A 259 -35.40 -9.26 4.49
N ASP A 260 -35.58 -9.36 3.18
CA ASP A 260 -34.68 -8.73 2.21
C ASP A 260 -34.55 -7.21 2.46
N ARG A 261 -33.33 -6.71 2.32
CA ARG A 261 -32.96 -5.30 2.49
C ARG A 261 -33.61 -4.38 1.46
N ASP A 262 -33.86 -4.88 0.25
CA ASP A 262 -34.44 -4.09 -0.84
C ASP A 262 -35.97 -3.96 -0.72
N TRP A 263 -36.59 -4.73 0.19
CA TRP A 263 -38.01 -4.58 0.47
C TRP A 263 -38.33 -3.26 1.15
N ARG A 264 -39.40 -2.65 0.66
CA ARG A 264 -39.98 -1.42 1.15
C ARG A 264 -41.43 -1.68 1.48
N TYR A 265 -41.91 -1.05 2.53
CA TYR A 265 -43.22 -1.33 3.08
C TYR A 265 -44.00 -0.03 3.18
N ARG A 266 -45.29 -0.12 2.90
CA ARG A 266 -46.23 0.95 3.23
C ARG A 266 -46.33 1.03 4.75
N HIS A 267 -46.29 2.22 5.31
CA HIS A 267 -46.39 2.38 6.75
C HIS A 267 -47.76 1.92 7.30
N MET A 268 -48.84 2.16 6.56
CA MET A 268 -50.22 1.93 7.00
C MET A 268 -50.60 0.47 7.20
N HIS A 269 -51.26 0.19 8.31
CA HIS A 269 -52.06 -1.02 8.49
C HIS A 269 -53.53 -0.69 8.18
N ASN A 270 -54.16 -1.42 7.26
CA ASN A 270 -55.63 -1.56 7.11
C ASN A 270 -56.50 -0.50 6.39
N SER A 271 -55.97 0.54 5.75
CA SER A 271 -56.81 1.37 4.88
C SER A 271 -57.19 0.60 3.59
N ALA A 272 -58.49 0.40 3.37
CA ALA A 272 -59.01 -0.27 2.19
C ALA A 272 -58.49 0.42 0.91
N GLY A 273 -57.68 -0.28 0.11
CA GLY A 273 -57.04 0.25 -1.10
C GLY A 273 -55.50 0.28 -1.10
N TYR A 274 -54.85 0.04 0.04
CA TYR A 274 -53.38 0.05 0.16
C TYR A 274 -52.73 -1.35 0.13
N ALA A 275 -53.54 -2.38 -0.10
CA ALA A 275 -53.17 -3.79 -0.23
C ALA A 275 -52.46 -4.12 -1.56
N SER A 276 -51.56 -3.26 -2.04
CA SER A 276 -50.79 -3.52 -3.26
C SER A 276 -49.36 -3.95 -2.93
N THR A 277 -48.85 -4.89 -3.71
CA THR A 277 -47.44 -5.35 -3.64
C THR A 277 -46.50 -4.50 -4.48
N ARG A 278 -46.99 -3.42 -5.12
CA ARG A 278 -46.23 -2.55 -6.02
C ARG A 278 -46.44 -1.07 -5.68
N ASP A 279 -45.42 -0.25 -5.89
CA ASP A 279 -45.52 1.22 -5.84
C ASP A 279 -46.08 1.81 -7.14
N SER A 280 -46.32 3.13 -7.20
CA SER A 280 -46.88 3.79 -8.40
C SER A 280 -46.01 3.72 -9.66
N THR A 281 -44.73 3.34 -9.53
CA THR A 281 -43.85 3.12 -10.69
C THR A 281 -43.93 1.67 -11.19
N GLY A 282 -44.70 0.82 -10.49
CA GLY A 282 -44.81 -0.61 -10.76
C GLY A 282 -43.72 -1.44 -10.09
N ALA A 283 -42.81 -0.85 -9.31
CA ALA A 283 -41.76 -1.60 -8.63
C ALA A 283 -42.35 -2.43 -7.48
N ILE A 284 -41.83 -3.66 -7.32
CA ILE A 284 -42.26 -4.57 -6.25
C ILE A 284 -41.79 -4.03 -4.90
N LEU A 285 -42.68 -4.00 -3.93
CA LEU A 285 -42.45 -3.55 -2.56
C LEU A 285 -41.93 -4.69 -1.68
N CYS A 286 -42.57 -5.86 -1.79
CA CYS A 286 -42.20 -7.09 -1.10
C CYS A 286 -42.73 -8.30 -1.89
N GLN A 287 -42.09 -9.47 -1.74
CA GLN A 287 -42.51 -10.69 -2.45
C GLN A 287 -43.20 -11.73 -1.56
N SER A 288 -42.81 -11.81 -0.29
CA SER A 288 -43.27 -12.89 0.61
C SER A 288 -44.56 -12.59 1.37
N LEU A 289 -45.19 -11.44 1.14
CA LEU A 289 -46.43 -11.03 1.82
C LEU A 289 -47.54 -10.73 0.82
N GLY A 290 -48.78 -11.06 1.18
CA GLY A 290 -49.97 -10.67 0.42
C GLY A 290 -50.23 -9.16 0.45
N ASN A 291 -49.85 -8.50 1.55
CA ASN A 291 -49.91 -7.05 1.73
C ASN A 291 -48.53 -6.53 2.17
N CYS A 292 -47.96 -5.59 1.40
CA CYS A 292 -46.64 -5.03 1.69
C CYS A 292 -46.72 -3.82 2.62
N ASP A 293 -47.31 -4.01 3.80
CA ASP A 293 -47.29 -3.02 4.87
C ASP A 293 -46.38 -3.40 6.05
N ALA A 294 -45.93 -2.39 6.77
CA ALA A 294 -44.91 -2.52 7.81
C ALA A 294 -45.40 -3.37 9.00
N TYR A 295 -46.70 -3.37 9.31
CA TYR A 295 -47.26 -4.15 10.41
C TYR A 295 -47.54 -5.60 10.00
N SER A 296 -47.96 -5.86 8.76
CA SER A 296 -47.98 -7.20 8.17
C SER A 296 -46.57 -7.82 8.16
N TYR A 297 -45.54 -7.02 7.86
CA TYR A 297 -44.16 -7.45 7.97
C TYR A 297 -43.76 -7.82 9.41
N VAL A 298 -44.06 -6.94 10.38
CA VAL A 298 -43.84 -7.23 11.81
C VAL A 298 -44.48 -8.55 12.23
N ASN A 299 -45.75 -8.76 11.87
CA ASN A 299 -46.48 -9.99 12.19
C ASN A 299 -45.82 -11.22 11.55
N ALA A 300 -45.38 -11.12 10.30
CA ALA A 300 -44.68 -12.19 9.61
C ALA A 300 -43.34 -12.52 10.28
N VAL A 301 -42.53 -11.52 10.64
CA VAL A 301 -41.24 -11.73 11.34
C VAL A 301 -41.45 -12.37 12.71
N ASN A 302 -42.46 -11.93 13.48
CA ASN A 302 -42.79 -12.51 14.79
C ASN A 302 -43.13 -14.00 14.71
N ASN A 303 -43.71 -14.46 13.60
CA ASN A 303 -43.99 -15.88 13.37
C ASN A 303 -42.75 -16.72 12.98
N THR A 304 -41.63 -16.07 12.64
CA THR A 304 -40.39 -16.77 12.25
C THR A 304 -39.39 -16.96 13.40
N GLY A 305 -39.51 -16.20 14.49
CA GLY A 305 -38.66 -16.38 15.67
C GLY A 305 -37.20 -15.93 15.48
N VAL A 306 -36.93 -14.93 14.62
CA VAL A 306 -35.55 -14.47 14.32
C VAL A 306 -34.79 -14.10 15.59
N CYS A 307 -33.55 -14.59 15.72
CA CYS A 307 -32.68 -14.39 16.88
C CYS A 307 -33.30 -14.88 18.19
N GLY A 308 -34.13 -15.93 18.12
CA GLY A 308 -34.88 -16.47 19.25
C GLY A 308 -36.01 -15.55 19.75
N ARG A 309 -36.46 -14.58 18.94
CA ARG A 309 -37.41 -13.53 19.36
C ARG A 309 -38.68 -13.51 18.52
N SER A 310 -39.81 -13.32 19.20
CA SER A 310 -41.15 -13.22 18.61
C SER A 310 -41.91 -11.94 18.99
N GLN A 311 -41.21 -10.98 19.62
CA GLN A 311 -41.76 -9.67 20.03
C GLN A 311 -40.99 -8.53 19.36
N TRP A 312 -41.00 -8.55 18.04
CA TRP A 312 -40.52 -7.48 17.18
C TRP A 312 -41.60 -6.41 17.00
N ARG A 313 -41.16 -5.17 16.91
CA ARG A 313 -41.98 -4.00 16.56
C ARG A 313 -41.20 -3.04 15.68
N LEU A 314 -41.90 -2.07 15.11
CA LEU A 314 -41.24 -0.90 14.55
C LEU A 314 -40.54 -0.12 15.68
N PRO A 315 -39.35 0.46 15.44
CA PRO A 315 -38.67 1.28 16.45
C PRO A 315 -39.32 2.64 16.59
N THR A 316 -39.22 3.28 17.75
CA THR A 316 -39.62 4.68 17.87
C THR A 316 -38.66 5.58 17.08
N MET A 317 -39.08 6.82 16.81
CA MET A 317 -38.20 7.80 16.16
C MET A 317 -36.89 7.99 16.95
N GLU A 318 -36.99 8.12 18.27
CA GLU A 318 -35.83 8.28 19.15
C GLU A 318 -34.90 7.06 19.09
N GLU A 319 -35.45 5.85 19.00
CA GLU A 319 -34.67 4.63 18.84
C GLU A 319 -33.93 4.60 17.50
N LEU A 320 -34.57 4.96 16.39
CA LEU A 320 -33.89 5.07 15.09
C LEU A 320 -32.79 6.14 15.10
N LEU A 321 -33.08 7.31 15.70
CA LEU A 321 -32.13 8.41 15.84
C LEU A 321 -30.96 8.05 16.75
N SER A 322 -31.15 7.13 17.69
CA SER A 322 -30.05 6.65 18.54
C SER A 322 -28.97 5.96 17.69
N LEU A 323 -29.34 5.27 16.60
CA LEU A 323 -28.39 4.58 15.71
C LEU A 323 -27.59 5.53 14.81
N VAL A 324 -28.00 6.80 14.70
CA VAL A 324 -27.34 7.78 13.84
C VAL A 324 -25.95 8.10 14.39
N GLN A 325 -24.94 8.01 13.53
CA GLN A 325 -23.56 8.39 13.83
C GLN A 325 -22.81 8.89 12.60
N ILE A 326 -21.78 9.70 12.82
CA ILE A 326 -20.81 10.06 11.79
C ILE A 326 -19.81 8.90 11.71
N ASN A 327 -19.67 8.31 10.52
CA ASN A 327 -18.66 7.27 10.30
C ASN A 327 -17.27 7.88 10.20
N ASP A 328 -16.25 7.13 10.62
CA ASP A 328 -14.85 7.59 10.69
C ASP A 328 -14.30 8.11 9.34
N ASN A 329 -14.81 7.56 8.24
CA ASN A 329 -14.44 7.94 6.87
C ASN A 329 -15.33 9.04 6.26
N GLY A 330 -16.27 9.58 7.05
CA GLY A 330 -17.25 10.59 6.62
C GLY A 330 -18.29 10.07 5.60
N GLN A 331 -18.31 8.77 5.31
CA GLN A 331 -19.21 8.19 4.32
C GLN A 331 -20.59 7.92 4.91
N ARG A 332 -21.62 8.13 4.08
CA ARG A 332 -23.01 7.77 4.36
C ARG A 332 -23.30 6.35 3.88
N PRO A 333 -24.27 5.64 4.47
CA PRO A 333 -25.28 6.11 5.43
C PRO A 333 -24.72 6.32 6.85
N ASN A 334 -25.24 7.31 7.57
CA ASN A 334 -24.83 7.74 8.92
C ASN A 334 -25.28 6.75 10.01
N ILE A 335 -24.78 5.52 9.94
CA ILE A 335 -25.02 4.42 10.86
C ILE A 335 -23.78 3.52 10.85
N ASP A 336 -23.51 2.77 11.93
CA ASP A 336 -22.37 1.88 11.99
C ASP A 336 -22.47 0.72 10.98
N LEU A 337 -21.83 0.87 9.83
CA LEU A 337 -21.83 -0.11 8.75
C LEU A 337 -21.14 -1.43 9.12
N LYS A 338 -20.34 -1.48 10.20
CA LYS A 338 -19.72 -2.72 10.66
C LYS A 338 -20.76 -3.68 11.28
N PHE A 339 -21.89 -3.13 11.75
CA PHE A 339 -23.01 -3.85 12.36
C PHE A 339 -24.31 -3.77 11.55
N PHE A 340 -24.48 -2.71 10.75
CA PHE A 340 -25.64 -2.48 9.90
C PHE A 340 -25.26 -2.30 8.41
N PRO A 341 -24.50 -3.25 7.81
CA PRO A 341 -24.08 -3.20 6.40
C PRO A 341 -25.27 -3.31 5.44
N ASP A 342 -26.42 -3.72 5.96
CA ASP A 342 -27.68 -3.79 5.25
C ASP A 342 -28.44 -2.46 5.19
N THR A 343 -27.84 -1.35 5.61
CA THR A 343 -28.49 -0.04 5.51
C THR A 343 -28.46 0.48 4.08
N VAL A 344 -29.63 0.84 3.53
CA VAL A 344 -29.74 1.38 2.18
C VAL A 344 -29.29 2.85 2.16
N ASN A 345 -28.42 3.18 1.21
CA ASN A 345 -27.96 4.55 0.99
C ASN A 345 -28.59 5.16 -0.27
N LYS A 346 -29.82 5.65 -0.14
CA LYS A 346 -30.50 6.42 -1.20
C LYS A 346 -31.07 7.69 -0.58
N PRO A 347 -30.27 8.77 -0.46
CA PRO A 347 -30.71 10.02 0.18
C PRO A 347 -32.01 10.54 -0.43
N ASN A 348 -32.94 11.00 0.42
CA ASN A 348 -34.30 11.43 0.09
C ASN A 348 -35.24 10.30 -0.41
N GLN A 349 -34.79 9.05 -0.40
CA GLN A 349 -35.56 7.90 -0.91
C GLN A 349 -35.53 6.67 0.02
N ALA A 350 -34.68 6.67 1.06
CA ALA A 350 -34.46 5.52 1.95
C ALA A 350 -34.72 5.86 3.42
N ALA A 351 -35.90 6.41 3.71
CA ALA A 351 -36.34 6.58 5.09
C ALA A 351 -36.76 5.24 5.72
N TYR A 352 -36.38 5.02 6.97
CA TYR A 352 -36.77 3.87 7.79
C TYR A 352 -38.01 4.19 8.63
N CYS A 353 -39.00 3.30 8.62
CA CYS A 353 -40.28 3.51 9.31
C CYS A 353 -40.11 3.58 10.83
N SER A 354 -40.62 4.64 11.48
CA SER A 354 -40.80 4.64 12.93
C SER A 354 -42.17 4.11 13.33
N GLU A 355 -42.33 3.65 14.56
CA GLU A 355 -43.62 3.32 15.14
C GLU A 355 -44.53 4.57 15.21
N ASN A 356 -45.82 4.38 14.96
CA ASN A 356 -46.81 5.41 15.21
C ASN A 356 -47.19 5.42 16.70
N LEU A 357 -46.94 6.55 17.36
CA LEU A 357 -47.23 6.77 18.78
C LEU A 357 -48.36 7.77 19.02
N ALA A 358 -48.96 8.33 17.96
CA ALA A 358 -50.04 9.31 18.10
C ALA A 358 -51.30 8.68 18.70
N LYS A 359 -51.85 9.31 19.73
CA LYS A 359 -53.07 8.87 20.44
C LYS A 359 -54.12 9.97 20.55
N THR A 360 -53.73 11.23 20.34
CA THR A 360 -54.60 12.39 20.38
C THR A 360 -54.49 13.18 19.08
N ALA A 361 -55.55 13.90 18.70
CA ALA A 361 -55.53 14.75 17.52
C ALA A 361 -54.40 15.81 17.60
N THR A 362 -53.99 16.21 18.80
CA THR A 362 -52.87 17.13 19.03
C THR A 362 -51.52 16.54 18.62
N ASP A 363 -51.32 15.22 18.77
CA ASP A 363 -50.09 14.53 18.33
C ASP A 363 -49.92 14.58 16.81
N CYS A 364 -51.04 14.76 16.10
CA CYS A 364 -51.12 14.89 14.64
C CYS A 364 -50.91 16.32 14.14
N GLY A 365 -50.73 17.28 15.04
CA GLY A 365 -50.57 18.70 14.74
C GLY A 365 -51.80 19.55 15.09
N PRO A 366 -51.63 20.87 15.23
CA PRO A 366 -52.63 21.77 15.80
C PRO A 366 -53.91 21.93 14.97
N ASN A 367 -53.87 21.58 13.67
CA ASN A 367 -54.99 21.73 12.74
C ASN A 367 -55.64 20.39 12.34
N TYR A 368 -55.31 19.29 13.02
CA TYR A 368 -55.85 17.97 12.68
C TYR A 368 -57.22 17.77 13.33
N THR A 369 -58.29 17.83 12.53
CA THR A 369 -59.68 17.95 13.03
C THR A 369 -60.53 16.68 12.89
N ASN A 370 -60.02 15.62 12.25
CA ASN A 370 -60.78 14.39 12.02
C ASN A 370 -59.92 13.13 12.24
N PRO A 371 -59.68 12.74 13.51
CA PRO A 371 -58.85 11.58 13.82
C PRO A 371 -59.52 10.26 13.49
N HIS A 372 -58.82 9.45 12.70
CA HIS A 372 -59.16 8.05 12.51
C HIS A 372 -58.48 7.21 13.59
N TYR A 373 -59.27 6.73 14.54
CA TYR A 373 -58.78 5.85 15.61
C TYR A 373 -58.75 4.40 15.15
N GLN A 374 -57.61 3.74 15.40
CA GLN A 374 -57.46 2.31 15.26
C GLN A 374 -58.02 1.58 16.49
N PRO A 375 -58.34 0.27 16.39
CA PRO A 375 -58.83 -0.52 17.53
C PRO A 375 -57.90 -0.55 18.75
N ASP A 376 -56.62 -0.25 18.57
CA ASP A 376 -55.62 -0.15 19.64
C ASP A 376 -55.54 1.27 20.28
N GLY A 377 -56.41 2.20 19.85
CA GLY A 377 -56.51 3.56 20.36
C GLY A 377 -55.52 4.56 19.75
N ARG A 378 -54.72 4.16 18.76
CA ARG A 378 -53.80 5.08 18.05
C ARG A 378 -54.51 5.83 16.92
N ILE A 379 -53.95 6.98 16.53
CA ILE A 379 -54.44 7.82 15.44
C ILE A 379 -53.45 7.79 14.28
N GLU A 380 -53.95 7.65 13.05
CA GLU A 380 -53.15 7.60 11.84
C GLU A 380 -52.72 8.98 11.33
N CYS A 381 -51.52 9.44 11.71
CA CYS A 381 -51.01 10.76 11.32
C CYS A 381 -49.49 10.91 11.55
N ASN A 382 -48.91 11.97 10.98
CA ASN A 382 -47.55 12.44 11.26
C ASN A 382 -46.48 11.32 11.21
N TYR A 383 -46.47 10.55 10.12
CA TYR A 383 -45.48 9.50 9.94
C TYR A 383 -44.12 10.11 9.68
N GLN A 384 -43.17 9.71 10.50
CA GLN A 384 -41.79 10.14 10.41
C GLN A 384 -40.90 8.91 10.32
N GLY A 385 -39.71 9.11 9.80
CA GLY A 385 -38.68 8.09 9.71
C GLY A 385 -37.30 8.72 9.79
N VAL A 386 -36.29 7.86 9.70
CA VAL A 386 -34.89 8.28 9.65
C VAL A 386 -34.31 7.88 8.32
N ASP A 387 -33.78 8.85 7.56
CA ASP A 387 -32.99 8.60 6.36
C ASP A 387 -31.51 8.81 6.71
N TYR A 388 -30.81 7.69 6.84
CA TYR A 388 -29.38 7.67 7.18
C TYR A 388 -28.51 8.24 6.03
N GLY A 389 -29.02 8.40 4.81
CA GLY A 389 -28.33 9.00 3.68
C GLY A 389 -28.32 10.54 3.69
N LEU A 390 -29.11 11.19 4.56
CA LEU A 390 -29.16 12.65 4.65
C LEU A 390 -27.93 13.24 5.33
N PRO A 391 -27.53 14.48 5.00
CA PRO A 391 -26.43 15.18 5.67
C PRO A 391 -26.72 15.39 7.17
N ILE A 392 -25.71 15.12 7.99
CA ILE A 392 -25.67 15.53 9.41
C ILE A 392 -24.39 16.33 9.65
N SER A 393 -24.41 17.19 10.68
CA SER A 393 -23.23 17.93 11.14
C SER A 393 -22.95 17.64 12.60
N ALA A 394 -21.76 17.97 13.10
CA ALA A 394 -21.45 17.84 14.52
C ALA A 394 -22.41 18.65 15.41
N ASP A 395 -22.89 19.80 14.94
CA ASP A 395 -23.82 20.68 15.65
C ASP A 395 -25.28 20.20 15.59
N ASN A 396 -25.62 19.35 14.60
CA ASN A 396 -26.94 18.75 14.46
C ASN A 396 -26.84 17.30 13.99
N PRO A 397 -26.32 16.39 14.83
CA PRO A 397 -25.99 15.03 14.42
C PRO A 397 -27.23 14.15 14.22
N ARG A 398 -28.39 14.59 14.70
CA ARG A 398 -29.66 13.83 14.66
C ARG A 398 -30.72 14.49 13.78
N GLY A 399 -30.84 15.82 13.81
CA GLY A 399 -31.95 16.51 13.16
C GLY A 399 -31.90 16.51 11.64
N GLY A 400 -30.70 16.41 11.05
CA GLY A 400 -30.54 16.31 9.59
C GLY A 400 -31.04 14.99 9.00
N SER A 401 -31.15 13.92 9.79
CA SER A 401 -31.60 12.60 9.33
C SER A 401 -33.10 12.35 9.49
N MET A 402 -33.83 13.25 10.15
CA MET A 402 -35.29 13.11 10.30
C MET A 402 -35.97 13.34 8.94
N ALA A 403 -36.79 12.39 8.53
CA ALA A 403 -37.53 12.45 7.28
C ALA A 403 -39.03 12.31 7.54
N ALA A 404 -39.85 13.16 6.91
CA ALA A 404 -41.29 12.98 6.90
C ALA A 404 -41.69 11.88 5.89
N LEU A 405 -42.48 10.90 6.33
CA LEU A 405 -43.09 9.85 5.50
C LEU A 405 -44.50 10.35 5.11
N ARG A 406 -44.63 11.08 4.01
CA ARG A 406 -45.69 12.11 3.90
C ARG A 406 -47.11 11.62 3.61
N HIS A 407 -48.07 12.26 4.27
CA HIS A 407 -49.36 12.70 3.74
C HIS A 407 -49.41 14.22 3.96
N TYR A 408 -49.21 15.03 2.91
CA TYR A 408 -49.14 16.51 2.91
C TYR A 408 -47.90 17.20 3.56
N GLY A 409 -47.24 18.08 2.80
CA GLY A 409 -46.10 18.93 3.20
C GLY A 409 -44.93 18.85 2.19
N GLU A 410 -44.28 19.96 1.82
CA GLU A 410 -43.29 20.11 0.72
C GLU A 410 -41.88 19.61 1.04
N VAL A 411 -41.14 19.12 0.03
CA VAL A 411 -39.67 18.96 0.13
C VAL A 411 -39.12 20.33 -0.21
N GLN A 412 -38.01 20.70 0.41
CA GLN A 412 -37.27 21.92 0.11
C GLN A 412 -36.70 21.96 -1.33
N ASP A 413 -37.06 20.99 -2.20
CA ASP A 413 -36.73 20.94 -3.63
C ASP A 413 -37.79 21.57 -4.55
N GLY A 414 -38.94 22.00 -4.01
CA GLY A 414 -39.96 22.75 -4.77
C GLY A 414 -40.77 21.93 -5.78
N LEU A 415 -40.79 20.60 -5.71
CA LEU A 415 -41.61 19.77 -6.60
C LEU A 415 -42.94 19.38 -5.93
N SER A 416 -44.05 19.97 -6.40
CA SER A 416 -45.40 19.80 -5.82
C SER A 416 -46.21 18.59 -6.32
N THR A 417 -45.61 17.68 -7.10
CA THR A 417 -46.35 16.59 -7.75
C THR A 417 -45.75 15.22 -7.51
N TYR A 418 -46.05 14.61 -6.37
CA TYR A 418 -46.16 13.16 -6.25
C TYR A 418 -47.44 12.79 -5.49
N PRO A 419 -48.60 12.81 -6.16
CA PRO A 419 -49.82 12.25 -5.59
C PRO A 419 -49.65 10.72 -5.53
N THR A 420 -50.12 10.08 -4.44
CA THR A 420 -50.38 8.63 -4.24
C THR A 420 -49.31 7.68 -3.63
N ASN A 421 -48.06 8.07 -3.35
CA ASN A 421 -47.00 7.09 -3.00
C ASN A 421 -46.24 7.24 -1.66
N ASN A 422 -46.60 8.20 -0.82
CA ASN A 422 -45.61 8.82 0.07
C ASN A 422 -45.36 8.13 1.44
N TRP A 423 -45.82 6.91 1.65
CA TRP A 423 -45.74 6.24 2.95
C TRP A 423 -44.89 4.97 2.86
N ILE A 424 -44.08 4.87 1.81
CA ILE A 424 -43.19 3.74 1.56
C ILE A 424 -41.87 4.02 2.30
N CYS A 425 -41.47 3.07 3.15
CA CYS A 425 -40.26 3.16 3.93
C CYS A 425 -39.57 1.79 4.03
N TYR A 426 -38.28 1.81 4.33
CA TYR A 426 -37.55 0.62 4.72
C TYR A 426 -37.88 0.26 6.17
N THR A 427 -37.70 -0.99 6.55
CA THR A 427 -37.91 -1.45 7.93
C THR A 427 -36.61 -1.97 8.53
N ARG A 428 -36.45 -1.72 9.83
CA ARG A 428 -35.47 -2.38 10.69
C ARG A 428 -36.15 -2.59 12.02
N LEU A 429 -36.61 -3.80 12.30
CA LEU A 429 -37.37 -4.05 13.51
C LEU A 429 -36.47 -3.99 14.75
N ILE A 430 -37.09 -3.67 15.88
CA ILE A 430 -36.46 -3.71 17.20
C ILE A 430 -37.27 -4.62 18.12
N SER A 431 -36.59 -5.30 19.02
CA SER A 431 -37.17 -6.10 20.09
C SER A 431 -36.54 -5.70 21.43
N ASN A 432 -37.37 -5.61 22.47
CA ASN A 432 -36.87 -5.46 23.83
C ASN A 432 -36.29 -6.79 24.31
N ARG A 433 -35.35 -6.74 25.25
CA ARG A 433 -34.58 -7.91 25.68
C ARG A 433 -35.45 -9.05 26.16
#